data_AF-A0A851Y2L3-F1
#
_entry.id   AF-A0A851Y2L3-F1
#
_cell.length_a   1.000
_cell.length_b   1.000
_cell.length_c   1.000
_cell.angle_alpha   90.00
_cell.angle_beta   90.00
_cell.angle_gamma   90.00
#
_symmetry.space_group_name_H-M   'P 1'
#
loop_
_entity.id
_entity.type
_entity.pdbx_description
1 polymer ?
#
loop_
_entity_poly.entity_id
_entity_poly.type
_entity_poly.pdbx_seq_one_letter_code
_entity_poly.pdbx_strand_id
1 'polypeptide(L)'
;GLAGPLRWLQSCLRRTAGDREEDGERGGGAAGVRGLLRGSPGSRGSGTSHPVPLVPLSEENEDAMENRRFQALLRRLGLRPPDSEQETFWRIPAALSPRQLRRAAASITHHGPDPSGSPQGLPEPPQYPQD
;
A
#
# COMPACT_ATOMS: atom_id res chain seq x y z
N GLY A 1 -4.43 20.08 4.76
CA GLY A 1 -5.58 19.14 4.87
C GLY A 1 -5.09 17.73 4.56
N LEU A 2 -5.77 16.66 4.98
CA LEU A 2 -5.20 15.29 4.92
C LEU A 2 -5.12 14.66 3.50
N ALA A 3 -5.54 15.34 2.44
CA ALA A 3 -5.59 14.77 1.09
C ALA A 3 -4.21 14.36 0.54
N GLY A 4 -3.16 15.16 0.76
CA GLY A 4 -1.79 14.82 0.38
C GLY A 4 -1.26 13.59 1.12
N PRO A 5 -1.28 13.58 2.47
CA PRO A 5 -0.83 12.45 3.28
C PRO A 5 -1.58 11.15 3.05
N LEU A 6 -2.89 11.23 2.77
CA LEU A 6 -3.68 10.05 2.41
C LEU A 6 -3.23 9.44 1.06
N ARG A 7 -2.93 10.27 0.05
CA ARG A 7 -2.37 9.79 -1.23
C ARG A 7 -0.96 9.22 -1.07
N TRP A 8 -0.15 9.83 -0.22
CA TRP A 8 1.18 9.30 0.13
C TRP A 8 1.06 7.91 0.76
N LEU A 9 0.25 7.76 1.80
CA LEU A 9 0.02 6.48 2.49
C LEU A 9 -0.50 5.41 1.54
N GLN A 10 -1.45 5.76 0.67
CA GLN A 10 -1.97 4.86 -0.37
C GLN A 10 -0.84 4.35 -1.29
N SER A 11 0.04 5.24 -1.72
CA SER A 11 1.17 4.90 -2.59
C SER A 11 2.17 3.99 -1.88
N CYS A 12 2.45 4.26 -0.59
CA CYS A 12 3.29 3.39 0.24
C CYS A 12 2.71 1.97 0.32
N LEU A 13 1.44 1.81 0.65
CA LEU A 13 0.78 0.51 0.75
C LEU A 13 0.80 -0.26 -0.58
N ARG A 14 0.54 0.41 -1.71
CA ARG A 14 0.56 -0.23 -3.04
C ARG A 14 1.96 -0.66 -3.45
N ARG A 15 2.98 0.16 -3.17
CA ARG A 15 4.38 -0.18 -3.44
C ARG A 15 4.81 -1.38 -2.61
N THR A 16 4.53 -1.38 -1.31
CA THR A 16 4.83 -2.51 -0.42
C THR A 16 4.07 -3.77 -0.86
N ALA A 17 2.85 -3.65 -1.40
CA ALA A 17 2.15 -4.80 -1.95
C ALA A 17 2.85 -5.39 -3.18
N GLY A 18 3.33 -4.55 -4.10
CA GLY A 18 4.05 -5.01 -5.29
C GLY A 18 5.40 -5.67 -4.96
N ASP A 19 6.17 -5.03 -4.08
CA ASP A 19 7.46 -5.53 -3.58
C ASP A 19 7.35 -6.95 -2.99
N ARG A 20 6.22 -7.23 -2.32
CA ARG A 20 5.95 -8.52 -1.67
C ARG A 20 5.42 -9.61 -2.60
N GLU A 21 4.89 -9.26 -3.76
CA GLU A 21 4.48 -10.23 -4.78
C GLU A 21 5.68 -10.72 -5.60
N GLU A 22 6.67 -9.86 -5.83
CA GLU A 22 7.86 -10.19 -6.62
C GLU A 22 8.75 -11.25 -5.92
N ASP A 23 8.81 -11.25 -4.58
CA ASP A 23 9.61 -12.20 -3.80
C ASP A 23 9.01 -13.63 -3.77
N GLY A 24 7.71 -13.76 -4.08
CA GLY A 24 7.00 -15.06 -4.14
C GLY A 24 7.15 -15.80 -5.46
N GLU A 25 7.64 -15.12 -6.51
CA GLU A 25 7.71 -15.67 -7.86
C GLU A 25 9.15 -15.60 -8.38
N ARG A 26 10.01 -16.47 -7.85
CA ARG A 26 11.31 -16.76 -8.47
C ARG A 26 11.07 -17.58 -9.74
N GLY A 27 10.60 -16.87 -10.77
CA GLY A 27 10.26 -17.37 -12.09
C GLY A 27 10.58 -16.38 -13.22
N GLY A 28 11.53 -15.47 -13.03
CA GLY A 28 12.27 -14.83 -14.13
C GLY A 28 11.86 -13.40 -14.51
N GLY A 29 12.85 -12.51 -14.55
CA GLY A 29 12.84 -11.35 -15.45
C GLY A 29 13.05 -9.97 -14.81
N ALA A 30 14.31 -9.53 -14.79
CA ALA A 30 14.75 -8.13 -14.87
C ALA A 30 14.56 -7.20 -13.63
N ALA A 31 15.51 -7.34 -12.71
CA ALA A 31 16.19 -6.31 -11.93
C ALA A 31 15.78 -4.82 -12.15
N GLY A 32 14.99 -4.29 -11.21
CA GLY A 32 14.99 -2.87 -10.84
C GLY A 32 15.94 -2.62 -9.67
N VAL A 33 17.01 -1.88 -9.91
CA VAL A 33 18.05 -1.56 -8.92
C VAL A 33 17.51 -0.76 -7.73
N ARG A 34 17.89 -1.14 -6.48
CA ARG A 34 18.52 -0.29 -5.44
C ARG A 34 18.34 -0.84 -4.00
N GLY A 35 19.47 -1.03 -3.31
CA GLY A 35 19.56 -0.87 -1.85
C GLY A 35 20.15 -2.06 -1.08
N LEU A 36 21.45 -1.99 -0.75
CA LEU A 36 22.24 -3.01 -0.06
C LEU A 36 21.72 -3.35 1.35
N LEU A 37 21.63 -4.65 1.68
CA LEU A 37 22.41 -5.26 2.77
C LEU A 37 22.46 -6.80 2.62
N ARG A 38 23.64 -7.27 2.18
CA ARG A 38 24.36 -8.50 2.56
C ARG A 38 23.53 -9.70 3.06
N GLY A 39 23.52 -10.76 2.25
CA GLY A 39 22.82 -12.02 2.53
C GLY A 39 23.38 -12.85 3.69
N SER A 40 22.54 -13.79 4.12
CA SER A 40 22.90 -15.00 4.88
C SER A 40 22.19 -16.18 4.23
N PRO A 41 22.89 -17.22 3.75
CA PRO A 41 22.25 -18.39 3.14
C PRO A 41 21.95 -19.42 4.23
N GLY A 42 20.69 -19.55 4.65
CA GLY A 42 20.37 -20.52 5.70
C GLY A 42 18.94 -20.49 6.24
N SER A 43 17.93 -20.55 5.39
CA SER A 43 16.68 -21.22 5.79
C SER A 43 15.76 -21.45 4.59
N ARG A 44 15.43 -22.71 4.35
CA ARG A 44 14.30 -23.13 3.51
C ARG A 44 13.00 -22.72 4.20
N GLY A 45 12.65 -21.44 4.16
CA GLY A 45 11.43 -20.90 4.73
C GLY A 45 10.82 -19.89 3.77
N SER A 46 9.57 -20.14 3.40
CA SER A 46 8.56 -19.21 2.88
C SER A 46 8.99 -17.73 2.87
N GLY A 47 9.02 -17.08 1.70
CA GLY A 47 9.41 -15.68 1.49
C GLY A 47 9.05 -14.76 2.65
N THR A 48 10.05 -14.40 3.46
CA THR A 48 9.87 -13.66 4.69
C THR A 48 9.72 -12.19 4.34
N SER A 49 8.48 -11.76 4.16
CA SER A 49 8.15 -10.35 4.04
C SER A 49 8.75 -9.56 5.20
N HIS A 50 9.48 -8.46 4.96
CA HIS A 50 10.07 -7.65 6.03
C HIS A 50 9.14 -6.48 6.41
N PRO A 51 9.16 -6.01 7.67
CA PRO A 51 8.43 -4.82 8.07
C PRO A 51 9.02 -3.57 7.40
N VAL A 52 8.17 -2.72 6.82
CA VAL A 52 8.59 -1.52 6.07
C VAL A 52 8.30 -0.25 6.89
N PRO A 53 9.29 0.63 7.14
CA PRO A 53 9.07 1.90 7.84
C PRO A 53 8.37 2.93 6.93
N LEU A 54 7.36 3.61 7.48
CA LEU A 54 6.72 4.78 6.89
C LEU A 54 7.46 6.03 7.31
N VAL A 55 8.33 6.51 6.42
CA VAL A 55 9.09 7.74 6.62
C VAL A 55 8.31 8.90 6.00
N PRO A 56 7.83 9.89 6.79
CA PRO A 56 7.24 11.11 6.26
C PRO A 56 8.33 11.91 5.55
N LEU A 57 8.18 12.12 4.24
CA LEU A 57 9.17 12.81 3.40
C LEU A 57 8.86 14.31 3.20
N SER A 58 7.82 14.81 3.86
CA SER A 58 7.36 16.20 3.74
C SER A 58 6.66 16.62 5.03
N GLU A 59 6.67 17.92 5.32
CA GLU A 59 6.00 18.53 6.48
C GLU A 59 4.53 18.13 6.59
N GLU A 60 3.81 18.15 5.46
CA GLU A 60 2.39 17.76 5.44
C GLU A 60 2.16 16.29 5.88
N ASN A 61 3.12 15.40 5.60
CA ASN A 61 3.04 14.00 6.04
C ASN A 61 3.37 13.86 7.53
N GLU A 62 4.26 14.69 8.04
CA GLU A 62 4.64 14.74 9.46
C GLU A 62 3.45 15.24 10.31
N ASP A 63 2.83 16.36 9.93
CA ASP A 63 1.60 16.87 10.58
C ASP A 63 0.49 15.81 10.58
N ALA A 64 0.33 15.07 9.47
CA ALA A 64 -0.60 13.96 9.42
C ALA A 64 -0.22 12.83 10.36
N MET A 65 1.05 12.52 10.55
CA MET A 65 1.49 11.48 11.50
C MET A 65 1.23 11.88 12.96
N GLU A 66 1.18 13.18 13.27
CA GLU A 66 0.76 13.72 14.57
C GLU A 66 -0.77 13.79 14.74
N ASN A 67 -1.51 13.80 13.62
CA ASN A 67 -2.96 13.89 13.63
C ASN A 67 -3.64 12.62 14.20
N ARG A 68 -4.41 12.77 15.28
CA ARG A 68 -5.14 11.67 15.93
C ARG A 68 -6.05 10.86 14.99
N ARG A 69 -6.70 11.51 14.01
CA ARG A 69 -7.58 10.82 13.05
C ARG A 69 -6.78 9.96 12.09
N PHE A 70 -5.63 10.46 11.63
CA PHE A 70 -4.74 9.73 10.75
C PHE A 70 -4.04 8.58 11.49
N GLN A 71 -3.57 8.79 12.72
CA GLN A 71 -3.06 7.72 13.58
C GLN A 71 -4.10 6.61 13.81
N ALA A 72 -5.36 6.98 14.06
CA ALA A 72 -6.45 6.01 14.20
C ALA A 72 -6.70 5.22 12.90
N LEU A 73 -6.59 5.88 11.75
CA LEU A 73 -6.65 5.22 10.44
C LEU A 73 -5.49 4.23 10.27
N LEU A 74 -4.25 4.63 10.56
CA LEU A 74 -3.07 3.75 10.46
C LEU A 74 -3.25 2.48 11.30
N ARG A 75 -3.73 2.62 12.54
CA ARG A 75 -4.04 1.47 13.42
C ARG A 75 -5.15 0.60 12.85
N ARG A 76 -6.20 1.21 12.28
CA ARG A 76 -7.32 0.48 11.64
C ARG A 76 -6.85 -0.30 10.40
N LEU A 77 -5.87 0.22 9.66
CA LEU A 77 -5.26 -0.45 8.52
C LEU A 77 -4.25 -1.55 8.94
N GLY A 78 -3.97 -1.69 10.25
CA GLY A 78 -3.08 -2.69 10.80
C GLY A 78 -1.61 -2.26 10.85
N LEU A 79 -1.30 -0.98 10.66
CA LEU A 79 0.05 -0.47 10.85
C LEU A 79 0.37 -0.37 12.34
N ARG A 80 1.62 -0.69 12.69
CA ARG A 80 2.05 -0.61 14.08
C ARG A 80 2.53 0.81 14.37
N PRO A 81 2.05 1.42 15.47
CA PRO A 81 2.67 2.63 15.96
C PRO A 81 4.11 2.35 16.37
N PRO A 82 4.98 3.37 16.43
CA PRO A 82 6.26 3.24 17.09
C PRO A 82 6.07 2.71 18.52
N ASP A 83 6.77 1.63 18.87
CA ASP A 83 6.57 0.89 20.13
C ASP A 83 6.99 1.72 21.36
N SER A 84 7.89 2.71 21.20
CA SER A 84 8.37 3.67 22.23
C SER A 84 9.26 4.74 21.57
N GLU A 85 9.88 5.65 22.35
CA GLU A 85 10.86 6.66 21.90
C GLU A 85 12.05 6.12 21.08
N GLN A 86 12.26 4.79 21.07
CA GLN A 86 13.27 4.14 20.24
C GLN A 86 12.86 3.98 18.77
N GLU A 87 11.56 4.05 18.47
CA GLU A 87 11.03 4.01 17.11
C GLU A 87 10.38 5.35 16.80
N THR A 88 10.78 5.99 15.69
CA THR A 88 10.17 7.27 15.27
C THR A 88 9.11 7.08 14.20
N PHE A 89 9.15 5.95 13.48
CA PHE A 89 8.34 5.73 12.29
C PHE A 89 7.30 4.63 12.48
N TRP A 90 6.13 4.83 11.88
CA TRP A 90 5.13 3.78 11.77
C TRP A 90 5.65 2.64 10.89
N ARG A 91 5.25 1.41 11.18
CA ARG A 91 5.71 0.24 10.40
C ARG A 91 4.53 -0.49 9.77
N ILE A 92 4.70 -0.87 8.50
CA ILE A 92 3.83 -1.80 7.80
C ILE A 92 4.29 -3.22 8.18
N PRO A 93 3.51 -4.00 8.95
CA PRO A 93 3.90 -5.34 9.33
C PRO A 93 4.17 -6.23 8.11
N ALA A 94 5.13 -7.13 8.28
CA ALA A 94 5.37 -8.28 7.41
C ALA A 94 4.14 -9.19 7.27
N ALA A 95 3.36 -9.31 8.34
CA ALA A 95 2.15 -10.12 8.37
C ALA A 95 1.06 -9.60 7.42
N LEU A 96 1.14 -8.35 6.97
CA LEU A 96 0.18 -7.81 6.01
C LEU A 96 0.48 -8.33 4.60
N SER A 97 -0.44 -9.15 4.09
CA SER A 97 -0.34 -9.70 2.74
C SER A 97 -0.56 -8.61 1.66
N PRO A 98 -0.02 -8.77 0.44
CA PRO A 98 -0.24 -7.85 -0.67
C PRO A 98 -1.72 -7.49 -0.90
N ARG A 99 -2.60 -8.50 -0.81
CA ARG A 99 -4.05 -8.33 -0.94
C ARG A 99 -4.64 -7.43 0.15
N GLN A 100 -4.15 -7.55 1.38
CA GLN A 100 -4.60 -6.71 2.52
C GLN A 100 -4.12 -5.26 2.34
N LEU A 101 -2.88 -5.06 1.91
CA LEU A 101 -2.33 -3.73 1.64
C LEU A 101 -3.08 -3.00 0.51
N ARG A 102 -3.40 -3.71 -0.58
CA ARG A 102 -4.22 -3.18 -1.68
C ARG A 102 -5.63 -2.80 -1.20
N ARG A 103 -6.26 -3.65 -0.40
CA ARG A 103 -7.57 -3.36 0.19
C ARG A 103 -7.51 -2.13 1.11
N ALA A 104 -6.50 -2.06 1.98
CA ALA A 104 -6.24 -0.92 2.85
C ALA A 104 -6.08 0.38 2.03
N ALA A 105 -5.29 0.33 0.96
CA ALA A 105 -5.09 1.45 0.04
C ALA A 105 -6.41 1.89 -0.64
N ALA A 106 -7.27 0.95 -1.02
CA ALA A 106 -8.58 1.24 -1.62
C ALA A 106 -9.58 1.85 -0.62
N SER A 107 -9.51 1.45 0.66
CA SER A 107 -10.33 2.01 1.73
C SER A 107 -10.00 3.48 2.03
N ILE A 108 -8.76 3.92 1.80
CA ILE A 108 -8.35 5.33 1.93
C ILE A 108 -9.02 6.19 0.84
N THR A 109 -9.14 5.67 -0.38
CA THR A 109 -9.79 6.35 -1.51
C THR A 109 -11.31 6.50 -1.33
N HIS A 110 -11.99 5.59 -0.63
CA HIS A 110 -13.44 5.67 -0.39
C HIS A 110 -13.88 6.83 0.52
N HIS A 111 -12.94 7.64 1.01
CA HIS A 111 -13.23 8.95 1.61
C HIS A 111 -13.16 10.11 0.61
N GLY A 112 -13.09 9.82 -0.70
CA GLY A 112 -13.58 10.68 -1.78
C GLY A 112 -14.95 10.17 -2.24
N PRO A 113 -15.83 11.04 -2.76
CA PRO A 113 -17.20 10.66 -3.11
C PRO A 113 -17.20 9.45 -4.05
N ASP A 114 -17.63 8.32 -3.50
CA ASP A 114 -18.34 7.21 -4.14
C ASP A 114 -17.87 6.74 -5.54
N PRO A 115 -17.39 5.49 -5.68
CA PRO A 115 -17.40 4.79 -6.96
C PRO A 115 -18.73 4.04 -7.17
N SER A 116 -19.90 4.68 -7.06
CA SER A 116 -21.12 4.20 -7.71
C SER A 116 -21.03 4.56 -9.18
N GLY A 117 -20.17 3.82 -9.87
CA GLY A 117 -19.87 4.06 -11.27
C GLY A 117 -19.44 2.81 -11.99
N SER A 118 -19.97 1.64 -11.63
CA SER A 118 -20.11 0.51 -12.55
C SER A 118 -21.14 -0.46 -11.99
N PRO A 119 -22.22 -0.69 -12.75
CA PRO A 119 -22.17 -1.92 -13.53
C PRO A 119 -22.42 -1.64 -15.01
N GLN A 120 -21.58 -2.23 -15.85
CA GLN A 120 -22.00 -2.89 -17.08
C GLN A 120 -23.38 -2.49 -17.64
N GLY A 121 -23.40 -1.45 -18.47
CA GLY A 121 -24.47 -1.17 -19.42
C GLY A 121 -23.84 -1.10 -20.79
N LEU A 122 -23.80 -2.23 -21.48
CA LEU A 122 -23.54 -2.35 -22.91
C LEU A 122 -24.43 -1.33 -23.67
N PRO A 123 -23.89 -0.31 -24.37
CA PRO A 123 -24.64 0.27 -25.46
C PRO A 123 -24.59 -0.75 -26.60
N GLU A 124 -25.77 -1.25 -26.90
CA GLU A 124 -26.10 -2.19 -27.96
C GLU A 124 -25.45 -1.74 -29.28
N PRO A 125 -24.93 -2.66 -30.13
CA PRO A 125 -24.34 -2.26 -31.41
C PRO A 125 -25.39 -1.52 -32.25
N PRO A 126 -25.00 -0.49 -33.02
CA PRO A 126 -25.95 0.27 -33.81
C PRO A 126 -26.66 -0.66 -34.78
N GLN A 127 -27.98 -0.77 -34.66
CA GLN A 127 -28.79 -1.39 -35.70
C GLN A 127 -28.61 -0.58 -36.98
N TYR A 128 -27.93 -1.19 -37.95
CA TYR A 128 -27.82 -0.67 -39.31
C TYR A 128 -29.23 -0.46 -39.87
N PRO A 129 -29.58 0.71 -40.44
CA PRO A 129 -30.83 0.83 -41.17
C PRO A 129 -30.73 -0.06 -42.40
N GLN A 130 -31.68 -0.99 -42.54
CA GLN A 130 -31.93 -1.66 -43.80
C GLN A 130 -32.84 -0.74 -44.62
N ASP A 131 -32.26 -0.13 -45.66
CA ASP A 131 -32.95 0.32 -46.87
C ASP A 131 -32.06 -0.06 -48.07
#